data_AF-A0AAF3FH44-F1
#
_entry.id   AF-A0AAF3FH44-F1
#
_cell.length_a   1.000
_cell.length_b   1.000
_cell.length_c   1.000
_cell.angle_alpha   90.00
_cell.angle_beta   90.00
_cell.angle_gamma   90.00
#
_symmetry.space_group_name_H-M   'P 1'
#
loop_
_entity.id
_entity.type
_entity.pdbx_description
1 polymer ?
#
loop_
_entity_poly.entity_id
_entity_poly.type
_entity_poly.pdbx_seq_one_letter_code
_entity_poly.pdbx_strand_id
1 'polypeptide(L)'
;MSVCKWPNCDATERSKWSLVTHLQDHHASDHHLRSMAIRRRDGTVPKVPPKYRSDVVRELPPHPGYTRNAAAEAIGRHAFKFLPREITDEPEGPVTRSIRLTACLILRNLARYSSEGRQQLRRHERTLCWLSLSRLEGSTVLAQLLAELHSAGSQESTLPHASSDANLPASEQSSDVPS
;
A
#
# COMPACT_ATOMS: atom_id res chain seq x y z
N MET A 1 -19.92 6.49 16.68
CA MET A 1 -19.33 7.76 16.18
C MET A 1 -20.45 8.80 16.14
N SER A 2 -20.18 10.05 16.47
CA SER A 2 -21.23 11.07 16.62
C SER A 2 -20.89 12.30 15.79
N VAL A 3 -21.91 12.91 15.17
CA VAL A 3 -21.79 14.11 14.31
C VAL A 3 -22.27 15.36 15.05
N CYS A 4 -21.71 16.52 14.68
CA CYS A 4 -22.17 17.80 15.20
C CYS A 4 -23.56 18.14 14.65
N LYS A 5 -24.50 18.51 15.52
CA LYS A 5 -25.89 18.86 15.15
C LYS A 5 -26.15 20.37 15.08
N TRP A 6 -25.11 21.19 15.17
CA TRP A 6 -25.25 22.64 15.13
C TRP A 6 -25.60 23.11 13.70
N PRO A 7 -26.51 24.09 13.52
CA PRO A 7 -26.88 24.58 12.19
C PRO A 7 -25.66 25.13 11.43
N ASN A 8 -25.52 24.72 10.16
CA ASN A 8 -24.41 25.07 9.26
C ASN A 8 -23.02 24.57 9.72
N CYS A 9 -22.96 23.56 10.58
CA CYS A 9 -21.74 22.84 10.91
C CYS A 9 -21.54 21.61 10.00
N ASP A 10 -20.29 21.19 9.83
CA ASP A 10 -19.93 20.05 9.01
C ASP A 10 -20.33 18.71 9.65
N ALA A 11 -20.96 17.85 8.86
CA ALA A 11 -21.44 16.53 9.27
C ALA A 11 -20.31 15.48 9.35
N THR A 12 -19.08 15.89 9.66
CA THR A 12 -17.96 14.96 9.78
C THR A 12 -18.13 14.10 11.04
N GLU A 13 -17.96 12.79 10.88
CA GLU A 13 -18.04 11.83 11.97
C GLU A 13 -16.82 11.98 12.88
N ARG A 14 -17.07 12.19 14.17
CA ARG A 14 -16.01 12.41 15.16
C ARG A 14 -16.12 11.41 16.31
N SER A 15 -14.97 11.13 16.92
CA SER A 15 -14.89 10.42 18.20
C SER A 15 -15.44 11.30 19.33
N LYS A 16 -15.87 10.70 20.45
CA LYS A 16 -16.57 11.38 21.55
C LYS A 16 -15.81 12.63 22.05
N TRP A 17 -14.52 12.49 22.32
CA TRP A 17 -13.69 13.62 22.80
C TRP A 17 -13.44 14.66 21.72
N SER A 18 -13.22 14.24 20.48
CA SER A 18 -13.08 15.15 19.33
C SER A 18 -14.35 15.99 19.11
N LEU A 19 -15.53 15.41 19.31
CA LEU A 19 -16.79 16.15 19.24
C LEU A 19 -16.91 17.20 20.35
N VAL A 20 -16.50 16.88 21.59
CA VAL A 20 -16.54 17.81 22.71
C VAL A 20 -15.62 19.01 22.46
N THR A 21 -14.37 18.76 22.07
CA THR A 21 -13.41 19.83 21.75
C THR A 21 -13.89 20.68 20.58
N HIS A 22 -14.42 20.06 19.52
CA HIS A 22 -14.99 20.79 18.40
C HIS A 22 -16.15 21.71 18.82
N LEU A 23 -17.07 21.23 19.66
CA LEU A 23 -18.16 22.05 20.18
C LEU A 23 -17.63 23.24 21.00
N GLN A 24 -16.63 23.02 21.85
CA GLN A 24 -16.04 24.07 22.68
C GLN A 24 -15.31 25.13 21.85
N ASP A 25 -14.54 24.72 20.85
CA ASP A 25 -13.70 25.63 20.07
C ASP A 25 -14.50 26.40 18.99
N HIS A 26 -15.47 25.73 18.34
CA HIS A 26 -16.16 26.30 17.18
C HIS A 26 -17.55 26.88 17.48
N HIS A 27 -18.23 26.43 18.54
CA HIS A 27 -19.63 26.81 18.78
C HIS A 27 -19.87 27.45 20.15
N ALA A 28 -19.22 26.92 21.17
CA ALA A 28 -19.35 27.38 22.56
C ALA A 28 -18.12 28.17 23.04
N SER A 29 -17.32 28.69 22.11
CA SER A 29 -16.17 29.54 22.44
C SER A 29 -16.66 30.83 23.10
N ASP A 30 -15.96 31.26 24.15
CA ASP A 30 -16.31 32.45 24.95
C ASP A 30 -16.41 33.71 24.07
N HIS A 31 -15.56 33.82 23.05
CA HIS A 31 -15.61 34.90 22.06
C HIS A 31 -16.89 34.86 21.19
N HIS A 32 -17.31 33.67 20.75
CA HIS A 32 -18.55 33.48 19.99
C HIS A 32 -19.79 33.78 20.84
N LEU A 33 -19.78 33.38 22.11
CA LEU A 33 -20.88 33.65 23.04
C LEU A 33 -21.01 35.15 23.33
N ARG A 34 -19.90 35.85 23.57
CA ARG A 34 -19.89 37.31 23.80
C ARG A 34 -20.36 38.09 22.57
N SER A 35 -19.84 37.76 21.39
CA SER A 35 -20.26 38.42 20.14
C SER A 35 -21.73 38.18 19.83
N MET A 36 -22.25 36.96 20.04
CA MET A 36 -23.69 36.67 19.88
C MET A 36 -24.55 37.38 20.94
N ALA A 37 -24.07 37.54 22.17
CA ALA A 37 -24.76 38.29 23.21
C ALA A 37 -24.86 39.78 22.86
N ILE A 38 -23.78 40.38 22.33
CA ILE A 38 -23.77 41.76 21.83
C ILE A 38 -24.74 41.91 20.66
N ARG A 39 -24.68 41.03 19.66
CA ARG A 39 -25.59 41.09 18.49
C ARG A 39 -27.07 40.92 18.86
N ARG A 40 -27.38 40.14 19.92
CA ARG A 40 -28.74 40.03 20.48
C ARG A 40 -29.19 41.32 21.16
N ARG A 41 -28.27 42.04 21.84
CA ARG A 41 -28.55 43.36 22.41
C ARG A 41 -28.79 44.41 21.31
N ASP A 42 -28.03 44.34 20.23
CA ASP A 42 -28.10 45.30 19.12
C ASP A 42 -29.24 45.00 18.12
N GLY A 43 -30.04 43.95 18.33
CA GLY A 43 -31.18 43.59 17.48
C GLY A 43 -30.81 43.07 16.07
N THR A 44 -29.53 42.83 15.79
CA THR A 44 -29.02 42.44 14.45
C THR A 44 -29.04 40.93 14.17
N VAL A 45 -29.68 40.13 15.03
CA VAL A 45 -29.74 38.66 14.89
C VAL A 45 -31.07 38.25 14.24
N PRO A 46 -31.04 37.65 13.03
CA PRO A 46 -32.22 37.01 12.45
C PRO A 46 -32.74 35.91 13.37
N LYS A 47 -34.04 35.92 13.69
CA LYS A 47 -34.70 34.89 14.52
C LYS A 47 -34.68 33.48 13.90
N VAL A 48 -34.33 33.37 12.62
CA VAL A 48 -34.28 32.11 11.87
C VAL A 48 -32.89 31.96 11.25
N PRO A 49 -32.15 30.87 11.54
CA PRO A 49 -30.88 30.61 10.87
C PRO A 49 -31.13 30.38 9.38
N PRO A 50 -30.27 30.91 8.48
CA PRO A 50 -30.39 30.66 7.06
C PRO A 50 -30.30 29.15 6.79
N LYS A 51 -31.28 28.62 6.04
CA LYS A 51 -31.34 27.21 5.65
C LYS A 51 -30.07 26.85 4.88
N TYR A 52 -29.45 25.74 5.28
CA TYR A 52 -28.29 25.15 4.61
C TYR A 52 -28.60 24.97 3.11
N ARG A 53 -27.75 25.54 2.26
CA ARG A 53 -27.71 25.27 0.82
C ARG A 53 -26.49 24.40 0.56
N SER A 54 -26.72 23.11 0.29
CA SER A 54 -25.69 22.14 -0.12
C SER A 54 -24.95 22.55 -1.38
N ASP A 55 -25.56 23.42 -2.18
CA ASP A 55 -25.12 23.76 -3.54
C ASP A 55 -24.04 24.84 -3.55
N VAL A 56 -23.71 25.41 -2.38
CA VAL A 56 -22.66 26.41 -2.24
C VAL A 56 -21.36 25.70 -1.88
N VAL A 57 -20.50 25.50 -2.90
CA VAL A 57 -19.11 25.13 -2.69
C VAL A 57 -18.52 26.12 -1.70
N ARG A 58 -18.05 25.62 -0.56
CA ARG A 58 -17.40 26.45 0.44
C ARG A 58 -16.05 26.88 -0.14
N GLU A 59 -16.02 28.07 -0.74
CA GLU A 59 -14.79 28.74 -1.16
C GLU A 59 -13.90 28.86 0.09
N LEU A 60 -12.90 27.98 0.22
CA LEU A 60 -11.89 28.13 1.26
C LEU A 60 -11.13 29.42 0.96
N PRO A 61 -11.04 30.37 1.91
CA PRO A 61 -10.20 31.55 1.74
C PRO A 61 -8.81 31.13 1.28
N PRO A 62 -8.27 31.67 0.18
CA PRO A 62 -6.92 31.37 -0.27
C PRO A 62 -5.95 31.80 0.83
N HIS A 63 -5.46 30.83 1.60
CA HIS A 63 -4.38 31.06 2.54
C HIS A 63 -3.14 31.53 1.73
N PRO A 64 -2.50 32.65 2.07
CA PRO A 64 -1.35 33.21 1.34
C PRO A 64 -0.08 32.34 1.31
N GLY A 65 -0.16 31.05 1.68
CA GLY A 65 1.00 30.18 1.86
C GLY A 65 0.82 28.75 1.39
N TYR A 66 -0.32 28.35 0.80
CA TYR A 66 -0.37 27.05 0.14
C TYR A 66 -0.82 27.12 -1.32
N THR A 67 -0.25 26.22 -2.10
CA THR A 67 -0.48 26.07 -3.53
C THR A 67 -1.90 25.58 -3.81
N ARG A 68 -2.42 25.79 -5.03
CA ARG A 68 -3.74 25.28 -5.47
C ARG A 68 -3.87 23.75 -5.28
N ASN A 69 -2.75 23.03 -5.27
CA ASN A 69 -2.69 21.58 -5.12
C ASN A 69 -2.38 21.13 -3.68
N ALA A 70 -2.46 22.04 -2.69
CA ALA A 70 -2.09 21.75 -1.30
C ALA A 70 -2.81 20.53 -0.71
N ALA A 71 -4.08 20.31 -1.06
CA ALA A 71 -4.83 19.13 -0.65
C ALA A 71 -4.25 17.84 -1.27
N ALA A 72 -3.97 17.85 -2.57
CA ALA A 72 -3.35 16.71 -3.27
C ALA A 72 -1.93 16.43 -2.76
N GLU A 73 -1.16 17.48 -2.44
CA GLU A 73 0.18 17.35 -1.88
C GLU A 73 0.14 16.84 -0.44
N ALA A 74 -0.81 17.31 0.38
CA ALA A 74 -1.06 16.76 1.71
C ALA A 74 -1.47 15.28 1.64
N ILE A 75 -2.34 14.90 0.70
CA ILE A 75 -2.69 13.50 0.45
C ILE A 75 -1.45 12.71 0.07
N GLY A 76 -0.63 13.17 -0.88
CA GLY A 76 0.60 12.49 -1.29
C GLY A 76 1.60 12.31 -0.13
N ARG A 77 1.76 13.31 0.72
CA ARG A 77 2.62 13.25 1.92
C ARG A 77 2.07 12.30 2.99
N HIS A 78 0.75 12.18 3.13
CA HIS A 78 0.12 11.35 4.15
C HIS A 78 -0.28 9.95 3.68
N ALA A 79 -0.34 9.70 2.36
CA ALA A 79 -0.74 8.42 1.78
C ALA A 79 0.15 7.27 2.25
N PHE A 80 1.45 7.52 2.43
CA PHE A 80 2.42 6.51 2.86
C PHE A 80 2.54 6.40 4.38
N LYS A 81 1.94 7.30 5.17
CA LYS A 81 2.02 7.29 6.64
C LYS A 81 1.30 6.09 7.26
N PHE A 82 0.31 5.55 6.58
CA PHE A 82 -0.50 4.43 7.05
C PHE A 82 0.00 3.06 6.55
N LEU A 83 1.01 3.05 5.69
CA LEU A 83 1.66 1.80 5.29
C LEU A 83 2.60 1.35 6.40
N PRO A 84 2.68 0.04 6.70
CA PRO A 84 3.66 -0.48 7.64
C PRO A 84 5.08 0.06 7.35
N ARG A 85 5.88 0.30 8.40
CA ARG A 85 7.20 0.95 8.27
C ARG A 85 8.23 0.06 7.55
N GLU A 86 8.05 -1.25 7.59
CA GLU A 86 8.88 -2.23 6.88
C GLU A 86 8.83 -2.07 5.35
N ILE A 87 7.85 -1.33 4.82
CA ILE A 87 7.54 -1.27 3.39
C ILE A 87 8.20 -0.08 2.70
N THR A 88 8.41 1.02 3.42
CA THR A 88 8.63 2.32 2.76
C THR A 88 9.93 3.02 3.04
N ASP A 89 10.58 2.87 4.20
CA ASP A 89 11.71 3.76 4.56
C ASP A 89 12.56 3.22 5.72
N GLU A 90 13.04 1.97 5.68
CA GLU A 90 14.23 1.70 6.49
C GLU A 90 15.42 2.33 5.75
N PRO A 91 16.19 3.24 6.36
CA PRO A 91 17.38 3.82 5.74
C PRO A 91 18.44 2.71 5.63
N GLU A 92 18.37 1.96 4.53
CA GLU A 92 19.31 0.90 4.24
C GLU A 92 20.69 1.50 3.95
N GLY A 93 21.67 1.10 4.76
CA GLY A 93 23.08 1.39 4.47
C GLY A 93 23.50 0.78 3.12
N PRO A 94 24.60 1.27 2.52
CA PRO A 94 25.07 0.83 1.20
C PRO A 94 25.32 -0.68 1.11
N VAL A 95 25.71 -1.31 2.22
CA VAL A 95 25.93 -2.76 2.32
C VAL A 95 24.60 -3.53 2.24
N THR A 96 23.57 -3.10 2.94
CA THR A 96 22.26 -3.75 2.92
C THR A 96 21.63 -3.67 1.52
N ARG A 97 21.80 -2.54 0.85
CA ARG A 97 21.37 -2.32 -0.54
C ARG A 97 22.00 -3.34 -1.50
N SER A 98 23.32 -3.48 -1.45
CA SER A 98 24.04 -4.41 -2.34
C SER A 98 23.67 -5.87 -2.08
N ILE A 99 23.50 -6.26 -0.81
CA ILE A 99 23.04 -7.60 -0.43
C ILE A 99 21.64 -7.87 -1.01
N ARG A 100 20.71 -6.92 -0.87
CA ARG A 100 19.34 -7.04 -1.38
C ARG A 100 19.30 -7.18 -2.90
N LEU A 101 20.03 -6.34 -3.62
CA LEU A 101 20.11 -6.40 -5.07
C LEU A 101 20.70 -7.73 -5.53
N THR A 102 21.77 -8.19 -4.87
CA THR A 102 22.40 -9.49 -5.15
C THR A 102 21.41 -10.64 -4.94
N ALA A 103 20.66 -10.63 -3.84
CA ALA A 103 19.60 -11.61 -3.59
C ALA A 103 18.54 -11.61 -4.70
N CYS A 104 18.06 -10.43 -5.12
CA CYS A 104 17.06 -10.32 -6.20
C CYS A 104 17.56 -10.91 -7.53
N LEU A 105 18.84 -10.67 -7.86
CA LEU A 105 19.45 -11.22 -9.08
C LEU A 105 19.61 -12.75 -9.01
N ILE A 106 19.99 -13.29 -7.86
CA ILE A 106 20.06 -14.74 -7.64
C ILE A 106 18.68 -15.37 -7.81
N LEU A 107 17.65 -14.81 -7.18
CA LEU A 107 16.28 -15.31 -7.29
C LEU A 107 15.79 -15.27 -8.74
N ARG A 108 16.16 -14.25 -9.52
CA ARG A 108 15.83 -14.17 -10.95
C ARG A 108 16.54 -15.26 -11.76
N ASN A 109 17.83 -15.48 -11.50
CA ASN A 109 18.55 -16.59 -12.12
C ASN A 109 17.91 -17.95 -11.80
N LEU A 110 17.45 -18.15 -10.57
CA LEU A 110 16.70 -19.36 -10.20
C LEU A 110 15.38 -19.49 -10.97
N ALA A 111 14.60 -18.41 -11.08
CA ALA A 111 13.38 -18.41 -11.88
C ALA A 111 13.65 -18.76 -13.35
N ARG A 112 14.74 -18.24 -13.92
CA ARG A 112 15.12 -18.45 -15.32
C ARG A 112 15.61 -19.87 -15.60
N TYR A 113 16.49 -20.42 -14.78
CA TYR A 113 17.22 -21.65 -15.11
C TYR A 113 16.78 -22.90 -14.34
N SER A 114 16.01 -22.77 -13.24
CA SER A 114 15.61 -23.91 -12.41
C SER A 114 14.09 -24.10 -12.34
N SER A 115 13.59 -25.26 -12.79
CA SER A 115 12.16 -25.61 -12.71
C SER A 115 11.68 -25.81 -11.27
N GLU A 116 12.46 -26.51 -10.45
CA GLU A 116 12.19 -26.67 -9.02
C GLU A 116 12.24 -25.33 -8.28
N GLY A 117 13.22 -24.48 -8.63
CA GLY A 117 13.33 -23.11 -8.10
C GLY A 117 12.08 -22.27 -8.39
N ARG A 118 11.51 -22.36 -9.61
CA ARG A 118 10.24 -21.71 -9.93
C ARG A 118 9.08 -22.21 -9.06
N GLN A 119 9.03 -23.51 -8.75
CA GLN A 119 7.97 -24.06 -7.92
C GLN A 119 8.06 -23.54 -6.48
N GLN A 120 9.26 -23.42 -5.93
CA GLN A 120 9.47 -22.84 -4.60
C GLN A 120 9.15 -21.33 -4.59
N LEU A 121 9.58 -20.59 -5.62
CA LEU A 121 9.29 -19.15 -5.73
C LEU A 121 7.79 -18.86 -5.83
N ARG A 122 7.01 -19.69 -6.53
CA ARG A 122 5.55 -19.56 -6.64
C ARG A 122 4.85 -19.64 -5.27
N ARG A 123 5.40 -20.38 -4.30
CA ARG A 123 4.85 -20.42 -2.92
C ARG A 123 4.96 -19.07 -2.20
N HIS A 124 5.96 -18.26 -2.57
CA HIS A 124 6.23 -16.95 -1.98
C HIS A 124 5.83 -15.77 -2.89
N GLU A 125 5.02 -16.04 -3.91
CA GLU A 125 4.63 -15.06 -4.91
C GLU A 125 3.98 -13.81 -4.30
N ARG A 126 3.10 -13.98 -3.33
CA ARG A 126 2.45 -12.85 -2.64
C ARG A 126 3.48 -11.89 -2.02
N THR A 127 4.52 -12.44 -1.39
CA THR A 127 5.60 -11.65 -0.78
C THR A 127 6.45 -10.97 -1.84
N LEU A 128 6.77 -11.67 -2.93
CA LEU A 128 7.53 -11.11 -4.05
C LEU A 128 6.78 -9.97 -4.75
N CYS A 129 5.47 -10.14 -4.99
CA CYS A 129 4.60 -9.09 -5.54
C CYS A 129 4.58 -7.87 -4.63
N TRP A 130 4.39 -8.09 -3.33
CA TRP A 130 4.41 -7.01 -2.35
C TRP A 130 5.75 -6.27 -2.35
N LEU A 131 6.88 -6.98 -2.33
CA LEU A 131 8.23 -6.38 -2.39
C LEU A 131 8.49 -5.65 -3.71
N SER A 132 7.94 -6.13 -4.83
CA SER A 132 8.09 -5.50 -6.14
C SER A 132 7.38 -4.14 -6.24
N LEU A 133 6.31 -3.94 -5.46
CA LEU A 133 5.57 -2.68 -5.39
C LEU A 133 6.17 -1.70 -4.37
N SER A 134 7.05 -2.18 -3.50
CA SER A 134 7.76 -1.36 -2.51
C SER A 134 8.85 -0.50 -3.14
N ARG A 135 9.25 0.58 -2.47
CA ARG A 135 10.31 1.51 -2.91
C ARG A 135 11.74 0.96 -2.67
N LEU A 136 11.90 -0.35 -2.55
CA LEU A 136 13.16 -1.01 -2.25
C LEU A 136 14.06 -1.12 -3.49
N GLU A 137 15.38 -1.20 -3.29
CA GLU A 137 16.29 -1.57 -4.38
C GLU A 137 16.07 -3.02 -4.81
N GLY A 138 15.97 -3.22 -6.12
CA GLY A 138 15.66 -4.53 -6.71
C GLY A 138 14.18 -4.75 -7.03
N SER A 139 13.29 -3.79 -6.76
CA SER A 139 11.86 -3.85 -7.14
C SER A 139 11.64 -4.14 -8.63
N THR A 140 12.42 -3.51 -9.50
CA THR A 140 12.39 -3.75 -10.96
C THR A 140 12.86 -5.16 -11.33
N VAL A 141 13.88 -5.68 -10.64
CA VAL A 141 14.38 -7.05 -10.83
C VAL A 141 13.35 -8.07 -10.37
N LEU A 142 12.67 -7.80 -9.24
CA LEU A 142 11.58 -8.64 -8.75
C LEU A 142 10.38 -8.64 -9.71
N ALA A 143 10.03 -7.51 -10.32
CA ALA A 143 8.99 -7.45 -11.35
C ALA A 143 9.36 -8.29 -12.58
N GLN A 144 10.63 -8.24 -13.03
CA GLN A 144 11.12 -9.10 -14.11
C GLN A 144 11.09 -10.58 -13.74
N LEU A 145 11.49 -10.92 -12.52
CA LEU A 145 11.40 -12.28 -11.99
C LEU A 145 9.94 -12.78 -12.00
N LEU A 146 9.00 -11.97 -11.50
CA LEU A 146 7.57 -12.32 -11.49
C LEU A 146 7.05 -12.53 -12.92
N ALA A 147 7.47 -11.73 -13.88
CA ALA A 147 7.13 -11.92 -15.29
C ALA A 147 7.71 -13.24 -15.87
N GLU A 148 8.95 -13.60 -15.50
CA GLU A 148 9.56 -14.88 -15.88
C GLU A 148 8.82 -16.07 -15.27
N LEU A 149 8.35 -15.96 -14.01
CA LEU A 149 7.53 -17.00 -13.37
C LEU A 149 6.20 -17.24 -14.08
N HIS A 150 5.55 -16.19 -14.55
CA HIS A 150 4.26 -16.28 -15.24
C HIS A 150 4.38 -16.71 -16.71
N SER A 151 5.43 -16.27 -17.41
CA SER A 151 5.68 -16.65 -18.80
C SER A 151 6.14 -18.11 -18.94
N ALA A 152 6.88 -18.64 -17.97
CA ALA A 152 7.28 -20.05 -17.97
C ALA A 152 6.09 -21.02 -17.81
N GLY A 153 4.98 -20.59 -17.18
CA GLY A 153 3.74 -21.39 -17.12
C GLY A 153 3.09 -21.62 -18.49
N SER A 154 3.44 -20.82 -19.50
CA SER A 154 2.97 -20.97 -20.88
C SER A 154 3.96 -21.73 -21.78
N GLN A 155 5.16 -22.05 -21.30
CA GLN A 155 6.22 -22.75 -22.07
C GLN A 155 6.41 -24.23 -21.66
N GLU A 156 5.48 -24.82 -20.91
CA GLU A 156 5.50 -26.26 -20.59
C GLU A 156 5.10 -27.14 -21.79
N SER A 157 4.77 -26.57 -22.96
CA SER A 157 4.34 -27.33 -24.16
C SER A 157 5.43 -27.64 -25.18
N THR A 158 6.69 -27.25 -24.94
CA THR A 158 7.77 -27.50 -25.91
C THR A 158 9.04 -28.02 -25.25
N LEU A 159 8.97 -29.24 -24.73
CA LEU A 159 10.16 -30.07 -24.53
C LEU A 159 10.28 -31.03 -25.72
N PRO A 160 11.41 -31.05 -26.47
CA PRO A 160 11.75 -32.22 -27.25
C PRO A 160 12.14 -33.33 -26.26
N HIS A 161 11.35 -34.40 -26.27
CA HIS A 161 11.58 -35.63 -25.53
C HIS A 161 12.89 -36.27 -26.05
N ALA A 162 14.02 -36.01 -25.38
CA ALA A 162 15.21 -36.82 -25.56
C ALA A 162 15.03 -38.11 -24.76
N SER A 163 14.45 -39.12 -25.43
CA SER A 163 14.33 -40.49 -24.97
C SER A 163 15.72 -41.07 -24.64
N SER A 164 15.94 -41.29 -23.35
CA SER A 164 17.08 -42.05 -22.83
C SER A 164 16.72 -43.53 -22.84
N ASP A 165 16.80 -44.16 -24.00
CA ASP A 165 16.80 -45.63 -24.11
C ASP A 165 18.24 -46.13 -24.03
N ALA A 166 18.64 -46.60 -22.85
CA ALA A 166 19.78 -47.50 -22.70
C ALA A 166 19.35 -48.65 -21.78
N ASN A 167 18.82 -49.65 -22.46
CA ASN A 167 18.33 -50.92 -21.97
C ASN A 167 19.48 -51.72 -21.32
N LEU A 168 19.33 -52.08 -20.05
CA LEU A 168 20.10 -53.15 -19.39
C LEU A 168 19.49 -54.50 -19.76
N PRO A 169 20.29 -55.53 -20.07
CA PRO A 169 19.87 -56.90 -19.86
C PRO A 169 20.54 -57.49 -18.61
N ALA A 170 19.71 -57.99 -17.70
CA ALA A 170 20.08 -58.83 -16.57
C ALA A 170 19.63 -60.27 -16.84
N SER A 171 20.58 -61.21 -16.98
CA SER A 171 20.48 -62.69 -16.81
C SER A 171 21.91 -63.22 -17.08
N GLU A 172 22.52 -64.18 -16.38
CA GLU A 172 22.07 -65.33 -15.60
C GLU A 172 23.20 -65.81 -14.68
N GLN A 173 22.82 -66.43 -13.57
CA GLN A 173 23.67 -67.17 -12.65
C GLN A 173 24.13 -68.50 -13.28
N SER A 174 25.38 -68.91 -13.02
CA SER A 174 25.70 -70.33 -12.85
C SER A 174 26.96 -70.47 -11.99
N SER A 175 26.73 -70.82 -10.73
CA SER A 175 27.66 -71.57 -9.89
C SER A 175 27.94 -72.93 -10.53
N ASP A 176 29.19 -73.38 -10.56
CA ASP A 176 29.60 -74.70 -10.05
C ASP A 176 31.13 -74.91 -10.19
N VAL A 177 31.71 -75.31 -9.07
CA VAL A 177 33.06 -75.85 -8.80
C VAL A 177 32.75 -77.27 -8.31
N PRO A 178 33.48 -78.38 -8.62
CA PRO A 178 34.87 -78.54 -8.19
C PRO A 178 35.78 -79.55 -8.92
N SER A 179 37.04 -79.54 -8.43
CA SER A 179 38.08 -80.59 -8.38
C SER A 179 38.84 -80.99 -9.65
#